data_AF-A0A397M8K1-F1
#
_entry.id   AF-A0A397M8K1-F1
#
_cell.length_a   1.000
_cell.length_b   1.000
_cell.length_c   1.000
_cell.angle_alpha   90.00
_cell.angle_beta   90.00
_cell.angle_gamma   90.00
#
_symmetry.space_group_name_H-M   'P 1'
#
loop_
_entity.id
_entity.type
_entity.pdbx_description
1 polymer ?
#
loop_
_entity_poly.entity_id
_entity_poly.type
_entity_poly.pdbx_seq_one_letter_code
_entity_poly.pdbx_strand_id
1 'polypeptide(L)'
;MSSKHTPGPWAYQEDSDAYTHIVRGSSNRFICQLAQTTSAEIEANARLIASAPESHEANQLFVQAINEMQGISPDHSDERIYDEMPSSQLAIAYFAARAAIAKATGGAQ
;
A
#
# COMPACT_ATOMS: atom_id res chain seq x y z
N MET A 1 3.97 16.82 16.17
CA MET A 1 4.36 16.73 14.75
C MET A 1 3.71 15.48 14.20
N SER A 2 2.94 15.56 13.11
CA SER A 2 2.45 14.33 12.44
C SER A 2 3.61 13.74 11.65
N SER A 3 4.09 12.57 12.07
CA SER A 3 5.07 11.79 11.32
C SER A 3 4.38 11.21 10.08
N LYS A 4 4.69 11.73 8.90
CA LYS A 4 4.25 11.18 7.61
C LYS A 4 5.22 10.09 7.16
N HIS A 5 4.73 9.12 6.38
CA HIS A 5 5.59 8.13 5.72
C HIS A 5 6.57 8.83 4.75
N THR A 6 7.72 8.20 4.49
CA THR A 6 8.67 8.70 3.48
C THR A 6 7.98 8.68 2.11
N PRO A 7 7.90 9.81 1.39
CA PRO A 7 7.33 9.81 0.04
C PRO A 7 8.09 8.87 -0.90
N GLY A 8 7.37 8.31 -1.87
CA GLY A 8 7.97 7.60 -3.00
C GLY A 8 8.66 8.56 -3.99
N PRO A 9 9.27 8.01 -5.06
CA PRO A 9 9.37 6.58 -5.36
C PRO A 9 10.39 5.89 -4.46
N TRP A 10 10.17 4.60 -4.20
CA TRP A 10 11.18 3.72 -3.61
C TRP A 10 11.69 2.74 -4.68
N ALA A 11 12.94 2.29 -4.52
CA ALA A 11 13.58 1.37 -5.43
C ALA A 11 14.33 0.30 -4.65
N TYR A 12 14.24 -0.93 -5.14
CA TYR A 12 15.13 -2.02 -4.73
C TYR A 12 16.51 -1.77 -5.35
N GLN A 13 17.56 -1.84 -4.53
CA GLN A 13 18.94 -1.75 -5.00
C GLN A 13 19.37 -3.10 -5.61
N GLU A 14 19.42 -3.18 -6.95
CA GLU A 14 19.74 -4.43 -7.66
C GLU A 14 21.24 -4.79 -7.65
N ASP A 15 22.12 -3.79 -7.52
CA ASP A 15 23.59 -3.95 -7.57
C ASP A 15 24.28 -4.07 -6.19
N SER A 16 23.55 -4.45 -5.14
CA SER A 16 24.20 -4.76 -3.85
C SER A 16 24.91 -6.12 -3.88
N ASP A 17 25.83 -6.33 -2.95
CA ASP A 17 26.37 -7.67 -2.71
C ASP A 17 25.22 -8.67 -2.51
N ALA A 18 25.37 -9.90 -3.00
CA ALA A 18 24.30 -10.90 -3.10
C ALA A 18 23.56 -11.23 -1.78
N TYR A 19 24.05 -10.71 -0.67
CA TYR A 19 23.54 -10.90 0.69
C TYR A 19 22.80 -9.69 1.23
N THR A 20 22.77 -8.56 0.54
CA THR A 20 22.16 -7.33 1.05
C THR A 20 21.00 -6.92 0.16
N HIS A 21 19.78 -6.91 0.71
CA HIS A 21 18.60 -6.44 0.01
C HIS A 21 18.10 -5.15 0.63
N ILE A 22 18.28 -4.02 -0.05
CA ILE A 22 17.96 -2.69 0.47
C ILE A 22 16.89 -2.05 -0.40
N VAL A 23 15.89 -1.46 0.26
CA VAL A 23 14.94 -0.54 -0.38
C VAL A 23 15.36 0.89 -0.04
N ARG A 24 15.42 1.74 -1.07
CA ARG A 24 15.85 3.13 -0.96
C ARG A 24 14.82 4.07 -1.54
N GLY A 25 14.68 5.25 -0.94
CA GLY A 25 13.91 6.35 -1.50
C GLY A 25 14.78 7.25 -2.37
N SER A 26 14.19 8.35 -2.83
CA SER A 26 14.87 9.37 -3.61
C SER A 26 16.16 9.87 -2.93
N SER A 27 17.15 10.25 -3.74
CA SER A 27 18.47 10.68 -3.27
C SER A 27 19.19 9.64 -2.40
N ASN A 28 19.00 8.36 -2.70
CA ASN A 28 19.66 7.24 -2.01
C ASN A 28 19.30 7.11 -0.52
N ARG A 29 18.17 7.73 -0.08
CA ARG A 29 17.70 7.69 1.30
C ARG A 29 17.41 6.25 1.72
N PHE A 30 17.99 5.80 2.83
CA PHE A 30 17.70 4.47 3.37
C PHE A 30 16.24 4.36 3.84
N ILE A 31 15.53 3.34 3.40
CA ILE A 31 14.16 3.01 3.85
C ILE A 31 14.21 1.79 4.75
N CYS A 32 14.71 0.66 4.23
CA CYS A 32 14.90 -0.56 5.01
C CYS A 32 15.94 -1.50 4.37
N GLN A 33 16.41 -2.45 5.17
CA GLN A 33 17.22 -3.58 4.75
C GLN A 33 16.48 -4.86 5.16
N LEU A 34 16.37 -5.82 4.25
CA LEU A 34 15.79 -7.13 4.52
C LEU A 34 16.88 -8.10 5.03
N ALA A 35 16.47 -9.25 5.54
CA ALA A 35 17.37 -10.27 6.05
C ALA A 35 18.43 -10.67 5.02
N GLN A 36 19.66 -10.87 5.49
CA GLN A 36 20.78 -11.24 4.64
C GLN A 36 20.72 -12.73 4.28
N THR A 37 20.06 -13.05 3.17
CA THR A 37 19.94 -14.40 2.63
C THR A 37 19.77 -14.34 1.13
N THR A 38 20.26 -15.34 0.40
CA THR A 38 20.29 -15.35 -1.08
C THR A 38 19.02 -15.93 -1.70
N SER A 39 17.85 -15.74 -1.08
CA SER A 39 16.61 -16.33 -1.61
C SER A 39 15.92 -15.38 -2.58
N ALA A 40 15.47 -15.92 -3.72
CA ALA A 40 14.61 -15.20 -4.66
C ALA A 40 13.34 -14.62 -3.99
N GLU A 41 12.93 -15.21 -2.87
CA GLU A 41 11.85 -14.70 -2.01
C GLU A 41 12.17 -13.31 -1.43
N ILE A 42 13.39 -13.08 -0.93
CA ILE A 42 13.75 -11.77 -0.38
C ILE A 42 13.82 -10.70 -1.46
N GLU A 43 14.31 -11.05 -2.65
CA GLU A 43 14.28 -10.15 -3.80
C GLU A 43 12.84 -9.78 -4.20
N ALA A 44 11.93 -10.76 -4.23
CA ALA A 44 10.51 -10.52 -4.48
C ALA A 44 9.87 -9.65 -3.39
N ASN A 45 10.18 -9.90 -2.11
CA ASN A 45 9.71 -9.10 -0.99
C ASN A 45 10.25 -7.66 -1.05
N ALA A 46 11.52 -7.46 -1.43
CA ALA A 46 12.12 -6.14 -1.57
C ALA A 46 11.43 -5.33 -2.69
N ARG A 47 11.13 -5.97 -3.84
CA ARG A 47 10.34 -5.35 -4.91
C ARG A 47 8.93 -4.99 -4.46
N LEU A 48 8.27 -5.88 -3.72
CA LEU A 48 6.94 -5.63 -3.17
C LEU A 48 6.96 -4.42 -2.23
N ILE A 49 7.92 -4.36 -1.30
CA ILE A 49 8.09 -3.21 -0.40
C ILE A 49 8.39 -1.93 -1.17
N ALA A 50 9.26 -1.99 -2.20
CA ALA A 50 9.58 -0.83 -3.03
C ALA A 50 8.33 -0.26 -3.73
N SER A 51 7.37 -1.10 -4.10
CA SER A 51 6.10 -0.67 -4.70
C SER A 51 5.04 -0.15 -3.71
N ALA A 52 5.36 -0.08 -2.41
CA ALA A 52 4.38 0.31 -1.40
C ALA A 52 3.82 1.74 -1.58
N PRO A 53 4.62 2.77 -1.95
CA PRO A 53 4.08 4.11 -2.22
C PRO A 53 3.04 4.11 -3.35
N GLU A 54 3.37 3.49 -4.48
CA GLU A 54 2.51 3.41 -5.67
C GLU A 54 1.26 2.57 -5.39
N SER A 55 1.41 1.47 -4.63
CA SER A 55 0.28 0.66 -4.18
C SER A 55 -0.64 1.42 -3.24
N HIS A 56 -0.09 2.29 -2.37
CA HIS A 56 -0.88 3.14 -1.48
C HIS A 56 -1.69 4.17 -2.28
N GLU A 57 -1.03 4.86 -3.22
CA GLU A 57 -1.69 5.80 -4.12
C GLU A 57 -2.78 5.12 -4.97
N ALA A 58 -2.50 3.94 -5.53
CA ALA A 58 -3.47 3.17 -6.30
C ALA A 58 -4.71 2.80 -5.46
N ASN A 59 -4.53 2.42 -4.19
CA ASN A 59 -5.66 2.16 -3.29
C ASN A 59 -6.47 3.43 -2.99
N GLN A 60 -5.81 4.58 -2.80
CA GLN A 60 -6.49 5.86 -2.58
C GLN A 60 -7.35 6.24 -3.80
N LEU A 61 -6.77 6.16 -5.00
CA LEU A 61 -7.47 6.43 -6.25
C LEU A 61 -8.64 5.46 -6.48
N PHE A 62 -8.44 4.18 -6.19
CA PHE A 62 -9.50 3.18 -6.29
C PHE A 62 -10.67 3.48 -5.34
N VAL A 63 -10.41 3.73 -4.06
CA VAL A 63 -11.46 4.08 -3.09
C VAL A 63 -12.18 5.36 -3.50
N GLN A 64 -11.45 6.39 -3.96
CA GLN A 64 -12.05 7.62 -4.45
C GLN A 64 -12.98 7.37 -5.64
N ALA A 65 -12.51 6.64 -6.65
CA ALA A 65 -13.29 6.34 -7.85
C ALA A 65 -14.58 5.58 -7.50
N ILE A 66 -14.51 4.60 -6.59
CA ILE A 66 -15.70 3.86 -6.13
C ILE A 66 -16.65 4.76 -5.35
N ASN A 67 -16.14 5.66 -4.50
CA ASN A 67 -17.00 6.61 -3.79
C ASN A 67 -17.78 7.49 -4.75
N GLU A 68 -17.12 8.02 -5.78
CA GLU A 68 -17.75 8.86 -6.80
C GLU A 68 -18.77 8.07 -7.64
N MET A 69 -18.40 6.87 -8.09
CA MET A 69 -19.28 6.03 -8.93
C MET A 69 -20.53 5.53 -8.20
N GLN A 70 -20.41 5.20 -6.91
CA GLN A 70 -21.49 4.61 -6.12
C GLN A 70 -22.21 5.64 -5.24
N GLY A 71 -21.81 6.92 -5.29
CA GLY A 71 -22.37 7.96 -4.44
C GLY A 71 -22.16 7.69 -2.94
N ILE A 72 -21.04 7.06 -2.56
CA ILE A 72 -20.73 6.76 -1.16
C ILE A 72 -20.27 8.03 -0.47
N SER A 73 -20.96 8.41 0.59
CA SER A 73 -20.62 9.55 1.44
C SER A 73 -20.16 9.09 2.84
N PRO A 74 -19.48 9.96 3.61
CA PRO A 74 -18.94 9.60 4.92
C PRO A 74 -19.97 9.16 5.98
N ASP A 75 -21.25 9.44 5.77
CA ASP A 75 -22.38 9.04 6.62
C ASP A 75 -22.94 7.65 6.29
N HIS A 76 -22.47 7.01 5.21
CA HIS A 76 -22.85 5.63 4.91
C HIS A 76 -22.17 4.66 5.88
N SER A 77 -22.96 3.80 6.54
CA SER A 77 -22.45 2.66 7.30
C SER A 77 -21.83 1.61 6.38
N ASP A 78 -20.87 0.83 6.88
CA ASP A 78 -20.25 -0.24 6.11
C ASP A 78 -21.26 -1.31 5.65
N GLU A 79 -22.30 -1.61 6.44
CA GLU A 79 -23.38 -2.53 6.07
C GLU A 79 -24.15 -2.01 4.85
N ARG A 80 -24.55 -0.74 4.89
CA ARG A 80 -25.22 -0.07 3.77
C ARG A 80 -24.37 -0.10 2.50
N ILE A 81 -23.07 0.20 2.62
CA ILE A 81 -22.15 0.16 1.47
C ILE A 81 -22.08 -1.26 0.89
N TYR A 82 -22.03 -2.28 1.75
CA TYR A 82 -22.00 -3.67 1.31
C TYR A 82 -23.28 -4.08 0.58
N ASP A 83 -24.45 -3.71 1.12
CA ASP A 83 -25.76 -4.06 0.58
C ASP A 83 -26.10 -3.32 -0.71
N GLU A 84 -25.67 -2.06 -0.85
CA GLU A 84 -25.95 -1.22 -2.02
C GLU A 84 -24.95 -1.43 -3.17
N MET A 85 -23.80 -2.05 -2.92
CA MET A 85 -22.81 -2.29 -3.97
C MET A 85 -23.29 -3.30 -5.01
N PRO A 86 -22.99 -3.07 -6.31
CA PRO A 86 -23.47 -3.92 -7.39
C PRO A 86 -22.87 -5.33 -7.41
N SER A 87 -21.82 -5.57 -6.61
CA SER A 87 -21.11 -6.84 -6.53
C SER A 87 -20.46 -7.00 -5.16
N SER A 88 -20.60 -8.19 -4.58
CA SER A 88 -19.92 -8.56 -3.32
C SER A 88 -18.40 -8.58 -3.48
N GLN A 89 -17.88 -8.95 -4.65
CA GLN A 89 -16.45 -8.89 -4.94
C GLN A 89 -15.94 -7.44 -4.97
N LEU A 90 -16.74 -6.52 -5.52
CA LEU A 90 -16.40 -5.10 -5.52
C LEU A 90 -16.38 -4.56 -4.09
N ALA A 91 -17.37 -4.92 -3.26
CA ALA A 91 -17.40 -4.55 -1.85
C ALA A 91 -16.18 -5.06 -1.09
N ILE A 92 -15.82 -6.33 -1.27
CA ILE A 92 -14.61 -6.92 -0.65
C ILE A 92 -13.35 -6.14 -1.06
N ALA A 93 -13.17 -5.84 -2.35
CA ALA A 93 -12.02 -5.08 -2.82
C ALA A 93 -11.97 -3.66 -2.24
N TYR A 94 -13.11 -2.98 -2.19
CA TYR A 94 -13.26 -1.65 -1.62
C TYR A 94 -12.89 -1.60 -0.13
N PHE A 95 -13.43 -2.53 0.68
CA PHE A 95 -13.10 -2.60 2.09
C PHE A 95 -11.63 -3.01 2.32
N ALA A 96 -11.08 -3.91 1.51
CA ALA A 96 -9.67 -4.27 1.57
C ALA A 96 -8.76 -3.07 1.30
N ALA A 97 -9.08 -2.23 0.30
CA ALA A 97 -8.33 -1.02 0.00
C ALA A 97 -8.42 0.01 1.14
N ARG A 98 -9.63 0.26 1.69
CA ARG A 98 -9.82 1.12 2.88
C ARG A 98 -8.99 0.64 4.07
N ALA A 99 -9.02 -0.67 4.34
CA ALA A 99 -8.24 -1.26 5.44
C ALA A 99 -6.73 -1.13 5.21
N ALA A 100 -6.24 -1.32 3.98
CA ALA A 100 -4.84 -1.13 3.63
C ALA A 100 -4.39 0.32 3.83
N ILE A 101 -5.21 1.31 3.42
CA ILE A 101 -4.95 2.74 3.64
C ILE A 101 -4.92 3.06 5.14
N ALA A 102 -5.87 2.53 5.92
CA ALA A 102 -5.90 2.73 7.37
C ALA A 102 -4.65 2.17 8.04
N LYS A 103 -4.21 0.95 7.66
CA LYS A 103 -2.95 0.35 8.15
C LYS A 103 -1.74 1.23 7.82
N ALA A 104 -1.64 1.70 6.57
CA ALA A 104 -0.52 2.53 6.12
C ALA A 104 -0.45 3.90 6.82
N THR A 105 -1.58 4.43 7.29
CA THR A 105 -1.69 5.73 7.96
C THR A 105 -1.75 5.63 9.49
N GLY A 106 -1.61 4.42 10.06
CA GLY A 106 -1.62 4.17 11.50
C GLY A 106 -3.00 4.16 12.16
N GLY A 107 -4.07 4.07 11.36
CA GLY A 107 -5.47 4.02 11.82
C GLY A 107 -6.03 2.62 12.05
N ALA A 108 -5.28 1.56 11.75
CA ALA A 108 -5.71 0.18 12.02
C ALA A 108 -4.93 -0.41 13.21
N GLN A 109 -5.66 -0.80 14.26
CA GLN A 109 -5.18 -1.71 15.32
C GLN A 109 -5.84 -3.07 15.15
#